data_AF-A0A957A718-F1
#
_entry.id   AF-A0A957A718-F1
#
_cell.length_a   1.000
_cell.length_b   1.000
_cell.length_c   1.000
_cell.angle_alpha   90.00
_cell.angle_beta   90.00
_cell.angle_gamma   90.00
#
_symmetry.space_group_name_H-M   'P 1'
#
loop_
_entity.id
_entity.type
_entity.pdbx_description
1 polymer ?
#
loop_
_entity_poly.entity_id
_entity_poly.type
_entity_poly.pdbx_seq_one_letter_code
_entity_poly.pdbx_strand_id
1 'polypeptide(L)'
;MPALATPTHAEIGPRPGLPALRPYQVEIARAILGRIADRRGGSISVEVSRQGGKNEVSAQVELMTLLAHASAGGTIVKCAPTATPQAALSRERLHARAVDAGLDGFVRRSGHGVTCGSARAEFLSAEPGANVVGHTASLLLEVDEAQDVQPDKFDRDFRP
;
A
#
# COMPACT_ATOMS: atom_id res chain seq x y z
N MET A 1 14.26 -41.17 17.42
CA MET A 1 13.31 -40.06 17.19
C MET A 1 14.00 -38.77 17.64
N PRO A 2 14.27 -37.79 16.77
CA PRO A 2 14.91 -36.57 17.20
C PRO A 2 13.89 -35.70 17.95
N ALA A 3 14.33 -35.12 19.07
CA ALA A 3 13.54 -34.19 19.86
C ALA A 3 13.19 -32.95 19.03
N LEU A 4 11.91 -32.58 19.03
CA LEU A 4 11.42 -31.33 18.47
C LEU A 4 12.05 -30.18 19.26
N ALA A 5 12.88 -29.37 18.59
CA ALA A 5 13.36 -28.12 19.15
C ALA A 5 12.17 -27.16 19.32
N THR A 6 11.84 -26.84 20.57
CA THR A 6 10.91 -25.77 20.91
C THR A 6 11.48 -24.45 20.37
N PRO A 7 10.73 -23.63 19.61
CA PRO A 7 11.23 -22.34 19.17
C PRO A 7 11.49 -21.48 20.41
N THR A 8 12.75 -21.11 20.58
CA THR A 8 13.20 -20.14 21.58
C THR A 8 12.43 -18.84 21.35
N HIS A 9 11.72 -18.37 22.38
CA HIS A 9 11.15 -17.02 22.39
C HIS A 9 12.28 -16.02 22.18
N ALA A 10 12.48 -15.59 20.92
CA ALA A 10 13.34 -14.45 20.63
C ALA A 10 12.79 -13.28 21.43
N GLU A 11 13.64 -12.66 22.26
CA GLU A 11 13.31 -11.45 23.00
C GLU A 11 12.89 -10.36 22.01
N ILE A 12 11.58 -10.16 21.87
CA ILE A 12 11.02 -9.09 21.05
C ILE A 12 11.19 -7.81 21.85
N GLY A 13 12.31 -7.11 21.65
CA GLY A 13 12.45 -5.72 22.11
C GLY A 13 11.26 -4.86 21.64
N PRO A 14 10.99 -3.71 22.28
CA PRO A 14 9.84 -2.89 21.92
C PRO A 14 9.91 -2.54 20.43
N ARG A 15 8.93 -3.04 19.67
CA ARG A 15 8.81 -2.70 18.24
C ARG A 15 8.51 -1.21 18.16
N PRO A 16 9.20 -0.44 17.32
CA PRO A 16 8.79 0.93 17.08
C PRO A 16 7.36 0.88 16.54
N GLY A 17 6.43 1.58 17.19
CA GLY A 17 5.07 1.70 16.68
C GLY A 17 5.05 2.42 15.33
N LEU A 18 3.88 2.48 14.69
CA LEU A 18 3.71 3.22 13.43
C LEU A 18 4.23 4.67 13.58
N PRO A 19 5.01 5.18 12.61
CA PRO A 19 5.47 6.56 12.65
C PRO A 19 4.31 7.54 12.72
N ALA A 20 4.40 8.51 13.64
CA ALA A 20 3.37 9.53 13.77
C ALA A 20 3.33 10.42 12.52
N LEU A 21 2.15 10.51 11.90
CA LEU A 21 1.89 11.44 10.80
C LEU A 21 1.79 12.88 11.34
N ARG A 22 2.36 13.84 10.61
CA ARG A 22 2.20 15.28 10.87
C ARG A 22 0.75 15.72 10.62
N PRO A 23 0.28 16.86 11.14
CA PRO A 23 -1.10 17.30 10.97
C PRO A 23 -1.61 17.33 9.51
N TYR A 24 -0.81 17.84 8.56
CA TYR A 24 -1.20 17.85 7.13
C TYR A 24 -1.23 16.44 6.52
N GLN A 25 -0.36 15.54 7.00
CA GLN A 25 -0.35 14.14 6.58
C GLN A 25 -1.59 13.41 7.08
N VAL A 26 -2.02 13.71 8.31
CA VAL A 26 -3.28 13.20 8.89
C VAL A 26 -4.48 13.71 8.11
N GLU A 27 -4.48 14.96 7.68
CA GLU A 27 -5.55 15.53 6.85
C GLU A 27 -5.70 14.75 5.54
N ILE A 28 -4.58 14.51 4.82
CA ILE A 28 -4.55 13.70 3.60
C ILE A 28 -5.08 12.29 3.88
N ALA A 29 -4.56 11.61 4.91
CA ALA A 29 -4.98 10.25 5.26
C ALA A 29 -6.47 10.17 5.57
N ARG A 30 -7.01 11.11 6.35
CA ARG A 30 -8.44 11.16 6.69
C ARG A 30 -9.31 11.40 5.47
N ALA A 31 -8.89 12.29 4.57
CA ALA A 31 -9.64 12.56 3.34
C ALA A 31 -9.76 11.30 2.47
N ILE A 32 -8.67 10.54 2.32
CA ILE A 32 -8.67 9.30 1.53
C ILE A 32 -9.46 8.19 2.23
N LEU A 33 -9.14 7.90 3.49
CA LEU A 33 -9.79 6.83 4.25
C LEU A 33 -11.29 7.06 4.44
N GLY A 34 -11.71 8.31 4.66
CA GLY A 34 -13.12 8.66 4.77
C GLY A 34 -13.89 8.35 3.48
N ARG A 35 -13.31 8.62 2.30
CA ARG A 35 -13.95 8.28 1.02
C ARG A 35 -14.02 6.78 0.77
N ILE A 36 -12.98 6.04 1.16
CA ILE A 36 -12.95 4.57 1.06
C ILE A 36 -14.06 3.99 1.95
N ALA A 37 -14.11 4.40 3.22
CA ALA A 37 -15.10 3.93 4.19
C ALA A 37 -16.53 4.22 3.74
N ASP A 38 -16.78 5.43 3.23
CA ASP A 38 -18.10 5.85 2.76
C ASP A 38 -18.43 5.40 1.33
N ARG A 39 -17.50 4.69 0.66
CA ARG A 39 -17.63 4.19 -0.72
C ARG A 39 -18.03 5.29 -1.73
N ARG A 40 -17.52 6.52 -1.53
CA ARG A 40 -17.94 7.71 -2.30
C ARG A 40 -17.38 7.74 -3.74
N GLY A 41 -16.46 6.84 -4.10
CA GLY A 41 -15.75 6.86 -5.37
C GLY A 41 -14.97 8.18 -5.60
N GLY A 42 -14.76 8.56 -6.86
CA GLY A 42 -14.11 9.81 -7.27
C GLY A 42 -12.59 9.84 -7.05
N SER A 43 -11.99 11.00 -7.30
CA SER A 43 -10.53 11.18 -7.27
C SER A 43 -10.12 12.27 -6.27
N ILE A 44 -8.97 12.06 -5.63
CA ILE A 44 -8.26 13.07 -4.84
C ILE A 44 -6.87 13.22 -5.45
N SER A 45 -6.47 14.45 -5.78
CA SER A 45 -5.09 14.79 -6.14
C SER A 45 -4.40 15.40 -4.93
N VAL A 46 -3.21 14.90 -4.59
CA VAL A 46 -2.43 15.36 -3.44
C VAL A 46 -1.06 15.78 -3.93
N GLU A 47 -0.72 17.05 -3.76
CA GLU A 47 0.61 17.56 -4.01
C GLU A 47 1.32 17.80 -2.67
N VAL A 48 2.52 17.24 -2.52
CA VAL A 48 3.34 17.38 -1.32
C VAL A 48 4.75 17.73 -1.73
N SER A 49 5.41 18.59 -0.96
CA SER A 49 6.81 18.93 -1.18
C SER A 49 7.72 17.70 -1.18
N ARG A 50 8.86 17.80 -1.88
CA ARG A 50 9.87 16.73 -1.89
C ARG A 50 10.29 16.40 -0.46
N GLN A 51 10.37 15.11 -0.13
CA GLN A 51 10.65 14.63 1.23
C GLN A 51 9.60 15.04 2.28
N GLY A 52 8.41 15.52 1.89
CA GLY A 52 7.28 15.82 2.78
C GLY A 52 6.52 14.58 3.26
N GLY A 53 7.12 13.39 3.16
CA GLY A 53 6.55 12.16 3.73
C GLY A 53 5.27 11.64 3.07
N LYS A 54 5.00 11.97 1.79
CA LYS A 54 3.83 11.45 1.06
C LYS A 54 3.79 9.91 1.02
N ASN A 55 4.94 9.27 0.84
CA ASN A 55 5.04 7.81 0.77
C ASN A 55 4.75 7.15 2.14
N GLU A 56 4.97 7.87 3.24
CA GLU A 56 4.59 7.40 4.58
C GLU A 56 3.07 7.45 4.77
N VAL A 57 2.43 8.52 4.31
CA VAL A 57 0.96 8.64 4.32
C VAL A 57 0.33 7.51 3.51
N SER A 58 0.81 7.33 2.28
CA SER A 58 0.31 6.28 1.39
C SER A 58 0.45 4.89 2.02
N ALA A 59 1.63 4.51 2.54
CA ALA A 59 1.82 3.20 3.16
C ALA A 59 0.89 2.96 4.36
N GLN A 60 0.60 3.99 5.16
CA GLN A 60 -0.34 3.88 6.28
C GLN A 60 -1.79 3.81 5.82
N VAL A 61 -2.17 4.56 4.77
CA VAL A 61 -3.51 4.47 4.15
C VAL A 61 -3.74 3.09 3.56
N GLU A 62 -2.77 2.55 2.82
CA GLU A 62 -2.78 1.20 2.26
C GLU A 62 -2.95 0.16 3.39
N LEU A 63 -2.14 0.25 4.47
CA LEU A 63 -2.22 -0.67 5.61
C LEU A 63 -3.58 -0.63 6.29
N MET A 64 -4.07 0.56 6.63
CA MET A 64 -5.38 0.73 7.26
C MET A 64 -6.51 0.22 6.38
N THR A 65 -6.43 0.45 5.07
CA THR A 65 -7.42 -0.04 4.10
C THR A 65 -7.42 -1.57 4.04
N LEU A 66 -6.25 -2.20 3.99
CA LEU A 66 -6.12 -3.66 4.02
C LEU A 66 -6.72 -4.26 5.30
N LEU A 67 -6.41 -3.68 6.46
CA LEU A 67 -6.93 -4.15 7.74
C LEU A 67 -8.45 -4.02 7.83
N ALA A 68 -8.99 -2.86 7.44
CA ALA A 68 -10.43 -2.60 7.44
C ALA A 68 -11.21 -3.56 6.52
N HIS A 69 -10.57 -4.08 5.48
CA HIS A 69 -11.19 -4.96 4.49
C HIS A 69 -10.69 -6.41 4.58
N ALA A 70 -9.97 -6.79 5.64
CA ALA A 70 -9.33 -8.11 5.73
C ALA A 70 -10.33 -9.27 5.60
N SER A 71 -11.58 -9.10 6.05
CA SER A 71 -12.63 -10.12 5.89
C SER A 71 -13.47 -9.95 4.62
N ALA A 72 -13.86 -8.73 4.26
CA ALA A 72 -14.69 -8.47 3.07
C ALA A 72 -13.92 -8.67 1.76
N GLY A 73 -12.60 -8.52 1.83
CA GLY A 73 -11.70 -8.53 0.69
C GLY A 73 -11.76 -7.28 -0.17
N GLY A 74 -11.07 -7.35 -1.30
CA GLY A 74 -10.94 -6.24 -2.24
C GLY A 74 -9.49 -5.98 -2.61
N THR A 75 -9.30 -5.14 -3.62
CA THR A 75 -8.00 -4.89 -4.22
C THR A 75 -7.68 -3.39 -4.20
N ILE A 76 -6.54 -3.05 -3.61
CA ILE A 76 -5.83 -1.80 -3.84
C ILE A 76 -4.90 -2.04 -5.04
N VAL A 77 -4.89 -1.13 -6.01
CA VAL A 77 -3.88 -1.09 -7.06
C VAL A 77 -3.09 0.19 -6.88
N LYS A 78 -1.77 0.06 -6.79
CA LYS A 78 -0.86 1.19 -6.83
C LYS A 78 0.01 1.09 -8.07
N CYS A 79 0.01 2.12 -8.89
CA CYS A 79 0.97 2.24 -9.97
C CYS A 79 2.02 3.30 -9.64
N ALA A 80 3.27 2.99 -10.00
CA ALA A 80 4.38 3.91 -9.88
C ALA A 80 5.12 3.97 -11.22
N PRO A 81 5.95 5.00 -11.49
CA PRO A 81 6.57 5.19 -12.80
C PRO A 81 7.41 4.01 -13.27
N THR A 82 8.01 3.23 -12.35
CA THR A 82 8.70 1.98 -12.68
C THR A 82 8.42 0.87 -11.66
N ALA A 83 8.64 -0.38 -12.05
CA ALA A 83 8.57 -1.54 -11.14
C ALA A 83 9.64 -1.46 -10.05
N THR A 84 10.87 -1.12 -10.46
CA THR A 84 12.04 -1.06 -9.59
C THR A 84 12.82 0.22 -9.90
N PRO A 85 13.07 1.09 -8.89
CA PRO A 85 12.82 0.85 -7.47
C PRO A 85 11.43 1.27 -6.96
N GLN A 86 10.65 2.09 -7.68
CA GLN A 86 9.51 2.83 -7.09
C GLN A 86 8.40 1.91 -6.53
N ALA A 87 7.84 1.00 -7.34
CA ALA A 87 6.78 0.12 -6.89
C ALA A 87 7.27 -0.85 -5.79
N ALA A 88 8.49 -1.39 -5.96
CA ALA A 88 9.13 -2.26 -4.98
C ALA A 88 9.30 -1.58 -3.60
N LEU A 89 9.77 -0.32 -3.57
CA LEU A 89 9.95 0.45 -2.34
C LEU A 89 8.63 0.79 -1.66
N SER A 90 7.57 1.07 -2.43
CA SER A 90 6.23 1.30 -1.88
C SER A 90 5.71 0.05 -1.16
N ARG A 91 5.80 -1.11 -1.81
CA ARG A 91 5.43 -2.41 -1.25
C ARG A 91 6.23 -2.76 0.01
N GLU A 92 7.53 -2.50 -0.02
CA GLU A 92 8.42 -2.72 1.13
C GLU A 92 8.06 -1.83 2.30
N ARG A 93 7.74 -0.56 2.04
CA ARG A 93 7.30 0.37 3.09
C ARG A 93 6.00 -0.08 3.72
N LEU A 94 4.99 -0.44 2.93
CA LEU A 94 3.73 -0.99 3.45
C LEU A 94 3.98 -2.17 4.38
N HIS A 95 4.78 -3.14 3.94
CA HIS A 95 5.10 -4.31 4.77
C HIS A 95 5.89 -3.93 6.03
N ALA A 96 6.85 -3.00 5.94
CA ALA A 96 7.58 -2.51 7.10
C ALA A 96 6.64 -1.89 8.14
N ARG A 97 5.64 -1.10 7.71
CA ARG A 97 4.62 -0.55 8.61
C ARG A 97 3.77 -1.63 9.26
N ALA A 98 3.47 -2.72 8.56
CA ALA A 98 2.79 -3.85 9.16
C ALA A 98 3.66 -4.52 10.25
N VAL A 99 4.97 -4.67 10.02
CA VAL A 99 5.91 -5.20 11.03
C VAL A 99 6.00 -4.28 12.25
N ASP A 100 6.13 -2.97 12.04
CA ASP A 100 6.18 -1.94 13.08
C ASP A 100 4.91 -1.97 13.94
N ALA A 101 3.75 -2.16 13.31
CA ALA A 101 2.45 -2.28 13.98
C ALA A 101 2.21 -3.63 14.69
N GLY A 102 3.12 -4.59 14.56
CA GLY A 102 2.95 -5.92 15.14
C GLY A 102 2.05 -6.87 14.36
N LEU A 103 1.85 -6.61 13.05
CA LEU A 103 0.87 -7.27 12.18
C LEU A 103 1.51 -8.23 11.16
N ASP A 104 2.79 -8.56 11.31
CA ASP A 104 3.56 -9.40 10.41
C ASP A 104 3.05 -10.86 10.30
N GLY A 105 2.26 -11.32 11.28
CA GLY A 105 1.53 -12.59 11.19
C GLY A 105 0.29 -12.55 10.27
N PHE A 106 -0.29 -11.36 10.07
CA PHE A 106 -1.55 -11.13 9.37
C PHE A 106 -1.37 -10.50 7.98
N VAL A 107 -0.33 -9.69 7.82
CA VAL A 107 -0.01 -8.98 6.58
C VAL A 107 1.18 -9.64 5.93
N ARG A 108 1.00 -10.19 4.72
CA ARG A 108 2.02 -11.00 4.04
C ARG A 108 2.40 -10.39 2.70
N ARG A 109 3.68 -10.46 2.35
CA ARG A 109 4.16 -10.17 1.00
C ARG A 109 3.98 -11.38 0.09
N SER A 110 3.56 -11.16 -1.15
CA SER A 110 3.53 -12.18 -2.20
C SER A 110 3.80 -11.54 -3.56
N GLY A 111 4.93 -11.88 -4.21
CA GLY A 111 5.32 -11.27 -5.48
C GLY A 111 5.30 -9.73 -5.42
N HIS A 112 4.56 -9.12 -6.35
CA HIS A 112 4.35 -7.67 -6.44
C HIS A 112 3.30 -7.13 -5.47
N GLY A 113 2.70 -7.98 -4.62
CA GLY A 113 1.60 -7.59 -3.75
C GLY A 113 1.85 -7.79 -2.25
N VAL A 114 0.90 -7.27 -1.47
CA VAL A 114 0.75 -7.46 -0.02
C VAL A 114 -0.69 -7.88 0.26
N THR A 115 -0.90 -8.90 1.10
CA THR A 115 -2.22 -9.43 1.45
C THR A 115 -2.49 -9.31 2.94
N CYS A 116 -3.75 -9.10 3.30
CA CYS A 116 -4.25 -9.21 4.66
C CYS A 116 -5.64 -9.86 4.61
N GLY A 117 -5.75 -11.11 5.08
CA GLY A 117 -6.95 -11.92 4.87
C GLY A 117 -7.34 -12.02 3.38
N SER A 118 -8.56 -11.62 3.05
CA SER A 118 -9.10 -11.58 1.68
C SER A 118 -8.79 -10.27 0.92
N ALA A 119 -8.18 -9.28 1.57
CA ALA A 119 -7.78 -8.03 0.94
C ALA A 119 -6.35 -8.10 0.41
N ARG A 120 -6.08 -7.40 -0.70
CA ARG A 120 -4.75 -7.33 -1.32
C ARG A 120 -4.44 -5.94 -1.84
N ALA A 121 -3.15 -5.62 -1.87
CA ALA A 121 -2.58 -4.47 -2.54
C ALA A 121 -1.59 -4.95 -3.60
N GLU A 122 -1.75 -4.52 -4.83
CA GLU A 122 -0.89 -4.86 -5.97
C GLU A 122 -0.07 -3.63 -6.38
N PHE A 123 1.25 -3.76 -6.47
CA PHE A 123 2.17 -2.67 -6.80
C PHE A 123 2.73 -2.87 -8.21
N LEU A 124 2.31 -2.03 -9.14
CA LEU A 124 2.48 -2.22 -10.57
C LEU A 124 3.32 -1.11 -11.19
N SER A 125 4.00 -1.41 -12.30
CA SER A 125 4.73 -0.43 -13.10
C SER A 125 3.80 0.25 -14.09
N ALA A 126 3.92 1.57 -14.20
CA ALA A 126 3.32 2.37 -15.27
C ALA A 126 4.32 2.64 -16.41
N GLU A 127 5.39 1.85 -16.56
CA GLU A 127 6.26 1.95 -17.73
C GLU A 127 5.49 1.59 -19.01
N PRO A 128 5.81 2.19 -20.17
CA PRO A 128 5.09 1.95 -21.42
C PRO A 128 4.96 0.46 -21.77
N GLY A 129 6.03 -0.32 -21.58
CA GLY A 129 6.09 -1.76 -21.87
C GLY A 129 5.55 -2.69 -20.76
N ALA A 130 5.13 -2.17 -19.61
CA ALA A 130 4.61 -3.01 -18.53
C ALA A 130 3.21 -3.55 -18.88
N ASN A 131 3.01 -4.87 -18.76
CA ASN A 131 1.71 -5.50 -18.92
C ASN A 131 0.93 -5.42 -17.60
N VAL A 132 -0.09 -4.56 -17.57
CA VAL A 132 -0.90 -4.27 -16.38
C VAL A 132 -2.35 -4.74 -16.49
N VAL A 133 -2.69 -5.32 -17.64
CA VAL A 133 -4.04 -5.76 -18.01
C VAL A 133 -4.49 -6.90 -17.09
N GLY A 134 -5.61 -6.70 -16.39
CA GLY A 134 -6.25 -7.71 -15.54
C GLY A 134 -6.32 -7.37 -14.05
N HIS A 135 -5.67 -6.30 -13.60
CA HIS A 135 -5.82 -5.81 -12.23
C HIS A 135 -6.97 -4.80 -12.12
N THR A 136 -8.00 -5.14 -11.36
CA THR A 136 -9.11 -4.24 -11.06
C THR A 136 -9.00 -3.73 -9.63
N ALA A 137 -8.88 -2.41 -9.47
CA ALA A 137 -8.98 -1.77 -8.16
C ALA A 137 -10.44 -1.76 -7.70
N SER A 138 -10.74 -2.34 -6.53
CA SER A 138 -12.08 -2.30 -5.94
C SER A 138 -12.13 -1.50 -4.63
N LEU A 139 -10.98 -1.20 -4.04
CA LEU A 139 -10.86 -0.40 -2.81
C LEU A 139 -10.22 0.97 -3.07
N LEU A 140 -9.09 0.98 -3.79
CA LEU A 140 -8.30 2.18 -4.05
C LEU A 140 -7.44 1.97 -5.31
N LEU A 141 -7.43 2.96 -6.21
CA LEU A 141 -6.41 3.11 -7.24
C LEU A 141 -5.52 4.30 -6.85
N GLU A 142 -4.24 4.05 -6.62
CA GLU A 142 -3.25 5.08 -6.31
C GLU A 142 -2.23 5.21 -7.45
N VAL A 143 -1.92 6.44 -7.84
CA VAL A 143 -0.84 6.77 -8.78
C VAL A 143 0.26 7.51 -8.01
N ASP A 144 1.38 6.85 -7.76
CA ASP A 144 2.55 7.50 -7.16
C ASP A 144 3.34 8.26 -8.23
N GLU A 145 3.90 9.41 -7.84
CA GLU A 145 4.60 10.33 -8.73
C GLU A 145 3.84 10.55 -10.05
N ALA A 146 2.55 10.88 -9.95
CA ALA A 146 1.65 10.96 -11.11
C ALA A 146 2.15 11.89 -12.22
N GLN A 147 2.95 12.91 -11.88
CA GLN A 147 3.60 13.79 -12.86
C GLN A 147 4.62 13.07 -13.76
N ASP A 148 5.15 11.93 -13.33
CA ASP A 148 6.13 11.10 -14.03
C ASP A 148 5.48 9.91 -14.76
N VAL A 149 4.14 9.79 -14.72
CA VAL A 149 3.37 8.76 -15.43
C VAL A 149 2.78 9.34 -16.71
N GLN A 150 2.95 8.65 -17.84
CA GLN A 150 2.38 9.09 -19.12
C GLN A 150 0.84 9.05 -19.07
N PRO A 151 0.14 10.14 -19.46
CA PRO A 151 -1.33 10.18 -19.45
C PRO A 151 -1.97 9.04 -20.24
N ASP A 152 -1.50 8.79 -21.47
CA ASP A 152 -2.04 7.73 -22.33
C ASP A 152 -1.88 6.33 -21.72
N LYS A 153 -0.77 6.11 -21.00
CA LYS A 153 -0.52 4.86 -20.29
C LYS A 153 -1.48 4.70 -19.11
N PHE A 154 -1.70 5.78 -18.35
CA PHE A 154 -2.66 5.78 -17.26
C PHE A 154 -4.09 5.54 -17.76
N ASP A 155 -4.52 6.28 -18.78
CA ASP A 155 -5.86 6.22 -19.36
C ASP A 155 -6.17 4.84 -19.94
N ARG A 156 -5.18 4.18 -20.56
CA ARG A 156 -5.37 2.85 -21.15
C ARG A 156 -5.33 1.72 -20.14
N ASP A 157 -4.40 1.76 -19.19
CA ASP A 157 -4.06 0.58 -18.39
C ASP A 157 -4.58 0.64 -16.94
N PHE A 158 -4.97 1.81 -16.43
CA PHE A 158 -5.34 1.99 -15.03
C PHE A 158 -6.66 2.74 -14.80
N ARG A 159 -7.03 3.67 -15.68
CA ARG A 159 -8.23 4.50 -15.50
C ARG A 159 -9.49 3.61 -15.39
N PRO A 160 -10.32 3.80 -14.34
CA PRO A 160 -11.55 3.03 -14.16
C PRO A 160 -12.59 3.24 -15.25
#